data_AF-A0D094-F1
#
_entry.id   AF-A0D094-F1
#
_cell.length_a   1.000
_cell.length_b   1.000
_cell.length_c   1.000
_cell.angle_alpha   90.00
_cell.angle_beta   90.00
_cell.angle_gamma   90.00
#
_symmetry.space_group_name_H-M   'P 1'
#
loop_
_entity.id
_entity.type
_entity.pdbx_description
1 polymer ?
#
loop_
_entity_poly.entity_id
_entity_poly.type
_entity_poly.pdbx_seq_one_letter_code
_entity_poly.pdbx_strand_id
1 'polypeptide(L)'
;MQLETELTEYDVQHDSTQNSPKEEIKQKPMNAGQKFKAILMIVFYLGTFFTFYGENIFFIGIYMLMLINNRKHLLGLVLTILALTLSIANIFVEYNLLGISQIVMSLDILTFPFSQRMIREIKLVLSEITNLAITMFFVLCVCAYSTTAYYDDSDDDEVAIFYGTFGRSVLTFVQALSLDDWGQIGRETDDLFGYFILCIYILLMTYFYLNIMMGILIETLQFEKKGNHLDDPFNYEINQQQILSELVKEQNLFDKCMIGNYYQYIVFIISFGGIFISILEHFDHGDSTIELAIELIDDGIYTIHFIILMFKKGPIYDLERKNKTMMFLHFIAGPLSLICSFIFLEIGCLLNLLKIATTPSVKGIFVGTIAMVPLLMPQFAELFGIIMFIASILTSNYYAYTGLKEQEYFSSFWGSFYTLVQIMTLDDWGNIVEPMYSKHGFILPYVVIPAYIFLSNFIILNTLIALSCEYFVEVKYYSIEKDQSGVRCSQFVGINELKNYCKQNQMHFQLPNVVVSQHDLLSSKIKSDTIIQIQYGNLQFTAQVIQQSDAL
;
A
#
# COMPACT_ATOMS: atom_id res chain seq x y z
N MET A 1 -24.16 18.40 -42.84
CA MET A 1 -23.69 19.81 -42.83
C MET A 1 -24.76 20.58 -42.09
N GLN A 2 -24.41 21.14 -40.92
CA GLN A 2 -25.27 21.62 -39.81
C GLN A 2 -25.70 20.55 -38.78
N LEU A 3 -24.79 20.20 -37.87
CA LEU A 3 -25.05 19.72 -36.50
C LEU A 3 -23.72 19.52 -35.73
N GLU A 4 -22.87 20.54 -35.67
CA GLU A 4 -21.64 20.57 -34.87
C GLU A 4 -21.30 22.05 -34.54
N THR A 5 -22.09 22.73 -33.71
CA THR A 5 -21.73 24.09 -33.20
C THR A 5 -22.51 24.53 -31.95
N GLU A 6 -22.90 23.63 -31.02
CA GLU A 6 -23.68 24.01 -29.83
C GLU A 6 -23.22 23.37 -28.49
N LEU A 7 -21.92 23.11 -28.30
CA LEU A 7 -21.42 22.54 -27.03
C LEU A 7 -20.26 23.28 -26.37
N THR A 8 -20.06 24.57 -26.68
CA THR A 8 -19.03 25.39 -26.03
C THR A 8 -19.55 26.78 -25.69
N GLU A 9 -20.36 26.92 -24.62
CA GLU A 9 -20.50 28.21 -23.93
C GLU A 9 -21.22 28.20 -22.57
N TYR A 10 -21.53 27.05 -21.98
CA TYR A 10 -22.04 26.96 -20.60
C TYR A 10 -21.00 26.28 -19.71
N ASP A 11 -20.22 27.11 -19.00
CA ASP A 11 -19.56 26.83 -17.69
C ASP A 11 -18.30 27.69 -17.39
N VAL A 12 -18.11 28.84 -18.05
CA VAL A 12 -16.98 29.76 -17.76
C VAL A 12 -17.36 30.92 -16.81
N GLN A 13 -18.48 30.85 -16.09
CA GLN A 13 -18.87 31.89 -15.12
C GLN A 13 -19.33 31.31 -13.78
N HIS A 14 -18.40 30.73 -13.03
CA HIS A 14 -18.43 30.81 -11.57
C HIS A 14 -17.00 30.85 -11.00
N ASP A 15 -16.75 31.89 -10.19
CA ASP A 15 -15.61 32.11 -9.28
C ASP A 15 -14.21 32.41 -9.83
N SER A 16 -14.07 33.60 -10.44
CA SER A 16 -12.80 34.31 -10.61
C SER A 16 -12.41 35.20 -9.41
N THR A 17 -12.75 34.82 -8.18
CA THR A 17 -12.33 35.54 -6.96
C THR A 17 -12.06 34.61 -5.76
N GLN A 18 -11.12 33.68 -5.90
CA GLN A 18 -10.35 33.16 -4.76
C GLN A 18 -8.90 32.99 -5.16
N ASN A 19 -8.08 34.00 -4.85
CA ASN A 19 -6.64 33.83 -4.71
C ASN A 19 -6.37 32.94 -3.48
N SER A 20 -6.55 31.63 -3.63
CA SER A 20 -5.94 30.64 -2.75
C SER A 20 -4.52 30.38 -3.25
N PRO A 21 -3.49 30.43 -2.39
CA PRO A 21 -2.15 30.04 -2.83
C PRO A 21 -2.20 28.58 -3.24
N LYS A 22 -1.76 28.27 -4.46
CA LYS A 22 -1.41 26.91 -4.88
C LYS A 22 -0.36 26.38 -3.90
N GLU A 23 -0.81 25.67 -2.86
CA GLU A 23 0.09 24.87 -2.04
C GLU A 23 0.54 23.70 -2.92
N GLU A 24 1.77 23.77 -3.43
CA GLU A 24 2.51 22.59 -3.89
C GLU A 24 2.29 21.47 -2.86
N ILE A 25 1.67 20.36 -3.28
CA ILE A 25 1.56 19.14 -2.48
C ILE A 25 2.93 18.43 -2.51
N LYS A 26 3.99 19.13 -2.11
CA LYS A 26 5.08 18.46 -1.40
C LYS A 26 4.51 18.16 -0.04
N GLN A 27 4.52 16.90 0.39
CA GLN A 27 4.17 16.54 1.77
C GLN A 27 4.94 17.46 2.72
N LYS A 28 4.26 18.47 3.27
CA LYS A 28 4.85 19.43 4.20
C LYS A 28 5.42 18.59 5.34
N PRO A 29 6.72 18.67 5.66
CA PRO A 29 7.33 17.84 6.69
C PRO A 29 6.53 18.04 7.99
N MET A 30 6.20 16.92 8.66
CA MET A 30 5.40 16.96 9.89
C MET A 30 5.91 18.05 10.83
N ASN A 31 5.00 18.93 11.25
CA ASN A 31 5.31 19.97 12.21
C ASN A 31 5.84 19.32 13.51
N ALA A 32 6.72 19.99 14.25
CA ALA A 32 7.32 19.45 15.48
C ALA A 32 6.25 18.94 16.48
N GLY A 33 5.10 19.63 16.58
CA GLY A 33 3.96 19.17 17.37
C GLY A 33 3.31 17.88 16.85
N GLN A 34 3.27 17.65 15.54
CA GLN A 34 2.76 16.39 14.96
C GLN A 34 3.73 15.24 15.20
N LYS A 35 5.04 15.49 15.13
CA LYS A 35 6.06 14.46 15.46
C LYS A 35 5.97 14.07 16.93
N PHE A 36 5.83 15.05 17.82
CA PHE A 36 5.62 14.80 19.24
C PHE A 36 4.33 14.01 19.49
N LYS A 37 3.22 14.37 18.83
CA LYS A 37 1.97 13.62 18.87
C LYS A 37 2.13 12.17 18.42
N ALA A 38 2.83 11.94 17.30
CA ALA A 38 3.06 10.60 16.77
C ALA A 38 3.85 9.74 17.77
N ILE A 39 4.88 10.30 18.39
CA ILE A 39 5.64 9.61 19.43
C ILE A 39 4.74 9.26 20.62
N LEU A 40 3.92 10.21 21.10
CA LEU A 40 2.97 9.95 22.18
C LEU A 40 1.96 8.84 21.83
N MET A 41 1.45 8.82 20.60
CA MET A 41 0.55 7.77 20.13
C MET A 41 1.25 6.41 20.04
N ILE A 42 2.50 6.37 19.57
CA ILE A 42 3.29 5.12 19.54
C ILE A 42 3.51 4.60 20.96
N VAL A 43 3.89 5.48 21.90
CA VAL A 43 4.08 5.12 23.30
C VAL A 43 2.76 4.71 23.95
N PHE A 44 1.65 5.37 23.60
CA PHE A 44 0.30 4.99 24.02
C PHE A 44 -0.04 3.58 23.56
N TYR A 45 0.07 3.29 22.25
CA TYR A 45 -0.21 1.97 21.73
C TYR A 45 0.72 0.93 22.35
N LEU A 46 2.05 1.14 22.37
CA LEU A 46 3.01 0.26 23.06
C LEU A 46 2.63 0.02 24.53
N GLY A 47 2.17 1.06 25.23
CA GLY A 47 1.68 0.93 26.59
C GLY A 47 0.43 0.07 26.71
N THR A 48 -0.49 0.13 25.73
CA THR A 48 -1.66 -0.76 25.68
C THR A 48 -1.30 -2.21 25.37
N PHE A 49 -0.13 -2.49 24.78
CA PHE A 49 0.34 -3.87 24.53
C PHE A 49 0.77 -4.60 25.81
N PHE A 50 1.24 -3.88 26.84
CA PHE A 50 1.83 -4.50 28.03
C PHE A 50 0.96 -4.25 29.26
N THR A 51 0.56 -5.32 29.95
CA THR A 51 0.00 -5.23 31.30
C THR A 51 1.13 -5.11 32.31
N PHE A 52 1.20 -4.03 33.07
CA PHE A 52 2.24 -3.82 34.08
C PHE A 52 1.72 -3.09 35.32
N TYR A 53 2.44 -3.25 36.42
CA TYR A 53 2.08 -2.61 37.69
C TYR A 53 2.13 -1.07 37.56
N GLY A 54 1.00 -0.42 37.80
CA GLY A 54 0.87 1.05 37.70
C GLY A 54 0.43 1.57 36.32
N GLU A 55 -0.11 0.73 35.45
CA GLU A 55 -0.63 1.10 34.11
C GLU A 55 -1.57 2.33 34.15
N ASN A 56 -2.45 2.44 35.14
CA ASN A 56 -3.34 3.60 35.31
C ASN A 56 -2.55 4.93 35.38
N ILE A 57 -1.48 4.97 36.17
CA ILE A 57 -0.67 6.19 36.35
C ILE A 57 0.09 6.52 35.06
N PHE A 58 0.56 5.49 34.35
CA PHE A 58 1.22 5.64 33.06
C PHE A 58 0.29 6.27 32.01
N PHE A 59 -0.94 5.76 31.86
CA PHE A 59 -1.91 6.32 30.91
C PHE A 59 -2.36 7.74 31.28
N ILE A 60 -2.57 8.03 32.56
CA ILE A 60 -2.83 9.41 33.03
C ILE A 60 -1.69 10.36 32.60
N GLY A 61 -0.44 9.92 32.73
CA GLY A 61 0.73 10.70 32.30
C GLY A 61 0.72 10.98 30.79
N ILE A 62 0.41 9.98 29.98
CA ILE A 62 0.29 10.15 28.51
C ILE A 62 -0.84 11.11 28.17
N TYR A 63 -2.03 10.93 28.77
CA TYR A 63 -3.19 11.76 28.48
C TYR A 63 -2.95 13.23 28.85
N MET A 64 -2.22 13.49 29.93
CA MET A 64 -1.79 14.85 30.30
C MET A 64 -0.85 15.48 29.26
N LEU A 65 0.09 14.71 28.70
CA LEU A 65 0.98 15.18 27.63
C LEU A 65 0.22 15.41 26.32
N MET A 66 -0.72 14.52 25.98
CA MET A 66 -1.58 14.67 24.81
C MET A 66 -2.49 15.91 24.93
N LEU A 67 -2.95 16.25 26.14
CA LEU A 67 -3.79 17.44 26.37
C LEU A 67 -3.05 18.73 25.99
N ILE A 68 -1.74 18.80 26.27
CA ILE A 68 -0.90 19.95 25.91
C ILE A 68 -0.76 20.06 24.39
N ASN A 69 -0.58 18.92 23.72
CA ASN A 69 -0.40 18.89 22.28
C ASN A 69 -1.71 19.13 21.50
N ASN A 70 -2.83 18.64 22.01
CA ASN A 70 -4.14 18.71 21.35
C ASN A 70 -4.91 20.03 21.57
N ARG A 71 -4.32 21.02 22.26
CA ARG A 71 -4.98 22.32 22.59
C ARG A 71 -5.61 23.05 21.41
N LYS A 72 -5.11 22.83 20.20
CA LYS A 72 -5.59 23.51 18.98
C LYS A 72 -6.63 22.70 18.18
N HIS A 73 -6.83 21.43 18.52
CA HIS A 73 -7.76 20.54 17.82
C HIS A 73 -8.93 20.19 18.76
N LEU A 74 -10.11 20.75 18.50
CA LEU A 74 -11.29 20.57 19.35
C LEU A 74 -11.60 19.09 19.63
N LEU A 75 -11.61 18.26 18.58
CA LEU A 75 -11.88 16.82 18.70
C LEU A 75 -10.84 16.13 19.61
N GLY A 76 -9.55 16.34 19.33
CA GLY A 76 -8.47 15.73 20.13
C GLY A 76 -8.48 16.20 21.58
N LEU A 77 -8.83 17.46 21.83
CA LEU A 77 -8.99 18.00 23.17
C LEU A 77 -10.15 17.34 23.92
N VAL A 78 -11.32 17.19 23.29
CA VAL A 78 -12.48 16.52 23.89
C VAL A 78 -12.18 15.05 24.21
N LEU A 79 -11.60 14.32 23.26
CA LEU A 79 -11.22 12.92 23.45
C LEU A 79 -10.20 12.76 24.60
N THR A 80 -9.21 13.65 24.66
CA THR A 80 -8.19 13.60 25.70
C THR A 80 -8.76 13.88 27.08
N ILE A 81 -9.65 14.86 27.21
CA ILE A 81 -10.33 15.17 28.48
C ILE A 81 -11.18 13.98 28.91
N LEU A 82 -11.96 13.41 28.00
CA LEU A 82 -12.82 12.26 28.29
C LEU A 82 -11.98 11.05 28.75
N ALA A 83 -10.93 10.69 28.01
CA ALA A 83 -10.02 9.61 28.39
C ALA A 83 -9.36 9.84 29.76
N LEU A 84 -8.89 11.07 30.02
CA LEU A 84 -8.30 11.45 31.31
C LEU A 84 -9.31 11.31 32.45
N THR A 85 -10.55 11.75 32.27
CA THR A 85 -11.60 11.64 33.29
C THR A 85 -11.93 10.18 33.61
N LEU A 86 -12.05 9.32 32.59
CA LEU A 86 -12.29 7.89 32.75
C LEU A 86 -11.13 7.19 33.48
N SER A 87 -9.89 7.54 33.13
CA SER A 87 -8.71 6.94 33.76
C SER A 87 -8.54 7.37 35.23
N ILE A 88 -8.90 8.60 35.58
CA ILE A 88 -8.93 9.06 36.98
C ILE A 88 -10.06 8.37 37.74
N ALA A 89 -11.25 8.25 37.13
CA ALA A 89 -12.39 7.55 37.74
C ALA A 89 -12.09 6.08 38.01
N ASN A 90 -11.29 5.41 37.17
CA ASN A 90 -10.84 4.02 37.35
C ASN A 90 -10.11 3.79 38.68
N ILE A 91 -9.51 4.82 39.28
CA ILE A 91 -8.83 4.71 40.59
C ILE A 91 -9.85 4.54 41.73
N PHE A 92 -11.06 5.07 41.56
CA PHE A 92 -12.08 5.15 42.61
C PHE A 92 -13.21 4.12 42.43
N VAL A 93 -13.25 3.42 41.28
CA VAL A 93 -14.38 2.58 40.87
C VAL A 93 -13.88 1.19 40.48
N GLU A 94 -14.58 0.12 40.88
CA GLU A 94 -14.20 -1.28 40.59
C GLU A 94 -14.48 -1.76 39.16
N TYR A 95 -15.03 -0.89 38.29
CA TYR A 95 -15.26 -1.20 36.87
C TYR A 95 -13.99 -0.96 36.04
N ASN A 96 -13.82 -1.72 34.96
CA ASN A 96 -12.71 -1.54 34.01
C ASN A 96 -12.90 -0.28 33.12
N LEU A 97 -12.78 0.90 33.73
CA LEU A 97 -12.85 2.19 33.04
C LEU A 97 -11.56 2.52 32.29
N LEU A 98 -10.44 1.87 32.64
CA LEU A 98 -9.18 2.03 31.93
C LEU A 98 -9.30 1.59 30.47
N GLY A 99 -9.89 0.41 30.22
CA GLY A 99 -10.14 -0.05 28.85
C GLY A 99 -10.94 0.98 28.05
N ILE A 100 -12.03 1.50 28.61
CA ILE A 100 -12.86 2.53 27.97
C ILE A 100 -12.05 3.82 27.68
N SER A 101 -11.15 4.22 28.59
CA SER A 101 -10.28 5.37 28.35
C SER A 101 -9.31 5.16 27.17
N GLN A 102 -8.78 3.94 27.01
CA GLN A 102 -7.88 3.58 25.91
C GLN A 102 -8.61 3.56 24.58
N ILE A 103 -9.86 3.08 24.56
CA ILE A 103 -10.77 3.14 23.42
C ILE A 103 -10.95 4.61 23.00
N VAL A 104 -11.38 5.48 23.92
CA VAL A 104 -11.59 6.90 23.62
C VAL A 104 -10.32 7.55 23.09
N MET A 105 -9.15 7.24 23.68
CA MET A 105 -7.90 7.86 23.23
C MET A 105 -7.43 7.38 21.87
N SER A 106 -7.68 6.11 21.52
CA SER A 106 -7.32 5.58 20.20
C SER A 106 -8.01 6.33 19.05
N LEU A 107 -9.20 6.90 19.28
CA LEU A 107 -9.89 7.75 18.31
C LEU A 107 -9.15 9.07 18.00
N ASP A 108 -8.20 9.48 18.85
CA ASP A 108 -7.38 10.67 18.57
C ASP A 108 -6.49 10.47 17.32
N ILE A 109 -6.33 9.23 16.84
CA ILE A 109 -5.71 8.95 15.54
C ILE A 109 -6.44 9.66 14.38
N LEU A 110 -7.75 9.89 14.49
CA LEU A 110 -8.55 10.57 13.47
C LEU A 110 -8.19 12.05 13.30
N THR A 111 -7.46 12.63 14.26
CA THR A 111 -7.04 14.02 14.18
C THR A 111 -5.74 14.22 13.39
N PHE A 112 -5.05 13.14 13.00
CA PHE A 112 -3.85 13.25 12.18
C PHE A 112 -4.20 13.74 10.76
N PRO A 113 -3.29 14.44 10.07
CA PRO A 113 -3.54 14.94 8.72
C PRO A 113 -3.83 13.83 7.71
N PHE A 114 -3.25 12.64 7.87
CA PHE A 114 -3.51 11.51 6.97
C PHE A 114 -4.95 11.00 7.13
N SER A 115 -5.41 10.79 8.37
CA SER A 115 -6.78 10.33 8.64
C SER A 115 -7.82 11.37 8.23
N GLN A 116 -7.50 12.67 8.34
CA GLN A 116 -8.36 13.73 7.84
C GLN A 116 -8.50 13.72 6.30
N ARG A 117 -7.42 13.38 5.58
CA ARG A 117 -7.48 13.16 4.13
C ARG A 117 -8.35 11.96 3.81
N MET A 118 -8.16 10.83 4.50
CA MET A 118 -8.99 9.65 4.33
C MET A 118 -10.48 9.96 4.60
N ILE A 119 -10.82 10.65 5.69
CA ILE A 119 -12.21 11.02 6.00
C ILE A 119 -12.80 11.88 4.88
N ARG A 120 -12.01 12.76 4.26
CA ARG A 120 -12.43 13.55 3.11
C ARG A 120 -12.69 12.65 1.90
N GLU A 121 -11.77 11.74 1.59
CA GLU A 121 -11.91 10.75 0.49
C GLU A 121 -13.14 9.85 0.71
N ILE A 122 -13.33 9.30 1.91
CA ILE A 122 -14.52 8.53 2.29
C ILE A 122 -15.78 9.35 2.05
N LYS A 123 -15.81 10.62 2.49
CA LYS A 123 -16.99 11.47 2.31
C LYS A 123 -17.32 11.71 0.82
N LEU A 124 -16.30 11.92 0.00
CA LEU A 124 -16.45 12.09 -1.44
C LEU A 124 -16.99 10.82 -2.10
N VAL A 125 -16.39 9.67 -1.81
CA VAL A 125 -16.87 8.39 -2.35
C VAL A 125 -18.28 8.09 -1.84
N LEU A 126 -18.54 8.30 -0.55
CA LEU A 126 -19.84 8.02 0.06
C LEU A 126 -20.95 8.80 -0.62
N SER A 127 -20.75 10.09 -0.97
CA SER A 127 -21.76 10.86 -1.69
C SER A 127 -22.08 10.28 -3.07
N GLU A 128 -21.09 9.73 -3.77
CA GLU A 128 -21.29 9.12 -5.08
C GLU A 128 -21.99 7.75 -4.99
N ILE A 129 -21.63 6.93 -3.98
CA ILE A 129 -22.20 5.59 -3.82
C ILE A 129 -23.49 5.56 -3.01
N THR A 130 -23.95 6.68 -2.42
CA THR A 130 -25.13 6.69 -1.53
C THR A 130 -26.37 6.11 -2.22
N ASN A 131 -26.63 6.49 -3.47
CA ASN A 131 -27.79 5.98 -4.21
C ASN A 131 -27.69 4.46 -4.46
N LEU A 132 -26.48 3.99 -4.78
CA LEU A 132 -26.19 2.56 -4.95
C LEU A 132 -26.36 1.80 -3.62
N ALA A 133 -25.88 2.36 -2.52
CA ALA A 133 -26.01 1.77 -1.20
C ALA A 133 -27.49 1.65 -0.77
N ILE A 134 -28.33 2.65 -1.10
CA ILE A 134 -29.77 2.60 -0.82
C ILE A 134 -30.43 1.44 -1.59
N THR A 135 -30.08 1.24 -2.86
CA THR A 135 -30.67 0.14 -3.65
C THR A 135 -30.14 -1.22 -3.21
N MET A 136 -28.87 -1.34 -2.82
CA MET A 136 -28.32 -2.54 -2.20
C MET A 136 -29.04 -2.87 -0.88
N PHE A 137 -29.24 -1.88 -0.02
CA PHE A 137 -29.96 -2.03 1.24
C PHE A 137 -31.42 -2.44 1.01
N PHE A 138 -32.08 -1.89 -0.01
CA PHE A 138 -33.44 -2.31 -0.38
C PHE A 138 -33.49 -3.79 -0.77
N VAL A 139 -32.59 -4.25 -1.64
CA VAL A 139 -32.55 -5.67 -2.05
C VAL A 139 -32.23 -6.57 -0.86
N LEU A 140 -31.31 -6.17 0.02
CA LEU A 140 -31.03 -6.85 1.29
C LEU A 140 -32.31 -7.01 2.13
N CYS A 141 -33.07 -5.92 2.35
CA CYS A 141 -34.31 -5.98 3.11
C CYS A 141 -35.37 -6.87 2.46
N VAL A 142 -35.51 -6.84 1.14
CA VAL A 142 -36.46 -7.68 0.41
C VAL A 142 -36.12 -9.16 0.55
N CYS A 143 -34.85 -9.54 0.36
CA CYS A 143 -34.38 -10.90 0.54
C CYS A 143 -34.56 -11.36 1.98
N ALA A 144 -34.12 -10.55 2.95
CA ALA A 144 -34.22 -10.87 4.37
C ALA A 144 -35.67 -11.04 4.83
N TYR A 145 -36.57 -10.13 4.41
CA TYR A 145 -37.99 -10.26 4.72
C TYR A 145 -38.59 -11.51 4.10
N SER A 146 -38.24 -11.83 2.85
CA SER A 146 -38.77 -12.99 2.13
C SER A 146 -38.35 -14.31 2.78
N THR A 147 -37.09 -14.44 3.20
CA THR A 147 -36.62 -15.65 3.90
C THR A 147 -37.18 -15.72 5.31
N THR A 148 -37.22 -14.62 6.06
CA THR A 148 -37.86 -14.62 7.39
C THR A 148 -39.31 -15.07 7.26
N ALA A 149 -40.10 -14.45 6.37
CA ALA A 149 -41.51 -14.80 6.23
C ALA A 149 -41.75 -16.26 5.79
N TYR A 150 -40.78 -16.89 5.13
CA TYR A 150 -40.88 -18.27 4.68
C TYR A 150 -40.41 -19.28 5.75
N TYR A 151 -39.39 -18.95 6.54
CA TYR A 151 -38.80 -19.84 7.57
C TYR A 151 -39.16 -19.48 9.02
N ASP A 152 -39.96 -18.43 9.29
CA ASP A 152 -40.33 -17.99 10.66
C ASP A 152 -41.02 -19.11 11.48
N ASP A 153 -41.69 -20.04 10.80
CA ASP A 153 -42.44 -21.15 11.40
C ASP A 153 -41.80 -22.53 11.09
N SER A 154 -40.52 -22.57 10.69
CA SER A 154 -39.83 -23.83 10.45
C SER A 154 -39.42 -24.51 11.76
N ASP A 155 -39.75 -25.79 11.92
CA ASP A 155 -39.31 -26.64 13.04
C ASP A 155 -37.80 -26.99 13.00
N ASP A 156 -37.08 -26.54 11.96
CA ASP A 156 -35.67 -26.83 11.77
C ASP A 156 -34.78 -25.82 12.51
N ASP A 157 -34.12 -26.30 13.57
CA ASP A 157 -33.23 -25.50 14.39
C ASP A 157 -32.03 -24.93 13.60
N GLU A 158 -31.55 -25.62 12.56
CA GLU A 158 -30.43 -25.17 11.72
C GLU A 158 -30.86 -23.98 10.86
N VAL A 159 -32.02 -24.06 10.21
CA VAL A 159 -32.56 -22.97 9.39
C VAL A 159 -32.95 -21.75 10.24
N ALA A 160 -33.42 -21.98 11.46
CA ALA A 160 -33.75 -20.92 12.40
C ALA A 160 -32.53 -20.07 12.84
N ILE A 161 -31.31 -20.63 12.80
CA ILE A 161 -30.06 -19.89 13.06
C ILE A 161 -29.84 -18.80 12.01
N PHE A 162 -30.19 -19.05 10.75
CA PHE A 162 -30.02 -18.10 9.65
C PHE A 162 -31.24 -17.21 9.43
N TYR A 163 -32.44 -17.79 9.41
CA TYR A 163 -33.62 -17.08 8.92
C TYR A 163 -34.73 -16.89 9.95
N GLY A 164 -34.61 -17.48 11.15
CA GLY A 164 -35.68 -17.50 12.16
C GLY A 164 -36.06 -16.14 12.76
N THR A 165 -35.33 -15.06 12.44
CA THR A 165 -35.79 -13.69 12.71
C THR A 165 -35.36 -12.77 11.56
N PHE A 166 -36.01 -11.62 11.42
CA PHE A 166 -35.58 -10.60 10.45
C PHE A 166 -34.14 -10.16 10.66
N GLY A 167 -33.72 -9.99 11.91
CA GLY A 167 -32.33 -9.64 12.24
C GLY A 167 -31.34 -10.71 11.79
N ARG A 168 -31.62 -11.99 12.04
CA ARG A 168 -30.80 -13.11 11.58
C ARG A 168 -30.75 -13.17 10.05
N SER A 169 -31.88 -13.03 9.38
CA SER A 169 -31.93 -13.02 7.91
C SER A 169 -31.09 -11.89 7.32
N VAL A 170 -31.17 -10.68 7.88
CA VAL A 170 -30.32 -9.55 7.46
C VAL A 170 -28.84 -9.91 7.61
N LEU A 171 -28.45 -10.53 8.72
CA LEU A 171 -27.07 -10.92 8.98
C LEU A 171 -26.58 -12.00 8.01
N THR A 172 -27.38 -13.03 7.78
CA THR A 172 -27.08 -14.08 6.80
C THR A 172 -26.84 -13.49 5.40
N PHE A 173 -27.64 -12.51 4.98
CA PHE A 173 -27.42 -11.85 3.69
C PHE A 173 -26.24 -10.87 3.69
N VAL A 174 -25.89 -10.26 4.82
CA VAL A 174 -24.64 -9.49 4.97
C VAL A 174 -23.42 -10.42 4.90
N GLN A 175 -23.48 -11.62 5.48
CA GLN A 175 -22.46 -12.66 5.37
C GLN A 175 -22.33 -13.19 3.93
N ALA A 176 -23.47 -13.46 3.28
CA ALA A 176 -23.48 -13.88 1.87
C ALA A 176 -22.96 -12.79 0.91
N LEU A 177 -23.09 -11.50 1.27
CA LEU A 177 -22.54 -10.38 0.48
C LEU A 177 -21.01 -10.47 0.36
N SER A 178 -20.33 -10.92 1.41
CA SER A 178 -18.87 -11.13 1.39
C SER A 178 -18.45 -12.49 0.82
N LEU A 179 -19.41 -13.31 0.37
CA LEU A 179 -19.19 -14.71 -0.04
C LEU A 179 -18.63 -15.59 1.09
N ASP A 180 -18.87 -15.22 2.34
CA ASP A 180 -18.47 -16.02 3.51
C ASP A 180 -19.57 -17.05 3.80
N ASP A 181 -19.20 -18.33 3.93
CA ASP A 181 -20.08 -19.50 4.19
C ASP A 181 -21.40 -19.64 3.42
N TRP A 182 -21.62 -18.87 2.36
CA TRP A 182 -22.87 -18.91 1.59
C TRP A 182 -23.20 -20.32 1.07
N GLY A 183 -22.18 -21.11 0.75
CA GLY A 183 -22.37 -22.49 0.30
C GLY A 183 -22.86 -23.41 1.41
N GLN A 184 -22.44 -23.19 2.66
CA GLN A 184 -22.95 -23.92 3.83
C GLN A 184 -24.37 -23.49 4.15
N ILE A 185 -24.63 -22.18 4.22
CA ILE A 185 -25.98 -21.62 4.43
C ILE A 185 -26.97 -22.22 3.44
N GLY A 186 -26.62 -22.26 2.14
CA GLY A 186 -27.46 -22.87 1.12
C GLY A 186 -27.72 -24.36 1.38
N ARG A 187 -26.67 -25.13 1.72
CA ARG A 187 -26.79 -26.58 1.96
C ARG A 187 -27.58 -26.92 3.22
N GLU A 188 -27.48 -26.11 4.28
CA GLU A 188 -28.23 -26.31 5.53
C GLU A 188 -29.70 -25.91 5.37
N THR A 189 -30.01 -25.00 4.45
CA THR A 189 -31.41 -24.69 4.12
C THR A 189 -32.10 -25.82 3.34
N ASP A 190 -31.32 -26.55 2.52
CA ASP A 190 -31.71 -27.69 1.68
C ASP A 190 -33.05 -27.60 0.94
N ASP A 191 -33.40 -26.42 0.42
CA ASP A 191 -34.63 -26.23 -0.35
C ASP A 191 -34.48 -25.31 -1.57
N LEU A 192 -35.38 -25.49 -2.54
CA LEU A 192 -35.32 -24.78 -3.82
C LEU A 192 -35.47 -23.26 -3.65
N PHE A 193 -36.29 -22.83 -2.69
CA PHE A 193 -36.54 -21.41 -2.44
C PHE A 193 -35.30 -20.72 -1.86
N GLY A 194 -34.67 -21.32 -0.84
CA GLY A 194 -33.42 -20.85 -0.26
C GLY A 194 -32.31 -20.79 -1.29
N TYR A 195 -32.11 -21.86 -2.06
CA TYR A 195 -31.13 -21.87 -3.17
C TYR A 195 -31.38 -20.74 -4.17
N PHE A 196 -32.64 -20.54 -4.59
CA PHE A 196 -32.99 -19.51 -5.57
C PHE A 196 -32.72 -18.09 -5.06
N ILE A 197 -33.20 -17.76 -3.85
CA ILE A 197 -33.00 -16.42 -3.26
C ILE A 197 -31.53 -16.16 -3.00
N LEU A 198 -30.80 -17.13 -2.47
CA LEU A 198 -29.38 -16.97 -2.18
C LEU A 198 -28.57 -16.77 -3.47
N CYS A 199 -28.81 -17.58 -4.50
CA CYS A 199 -28.12 -17.45 -5.79
C CYS A 199 -28.42 -16.13 -6.50
N ILE A 200 -29.69 -15.69 -6.52
CA ILE A 200 -30.05 -14.42 -7.17
C ILE A 200 -29.50 -13.22 -6.39
N TYR A 201 -29.51 -13.29 -5.05
CA TYR A 201 -28.91 -12.28 -4.20
C TYR A 201 -27.41 -12.14 -4.46
N ILE A 202 -26.68 -13.27 -4.46
CA ILE A 202 -25.24 -13.28 -4.73
C ILE A 202 -24.96 -12.72 -6.13
N LEU A 203 -25.70 -13.17 -7.15
CA LEU A 203 -25.52 -12.67 -8.51
C LEU A 203 -25.72 -11.15 -8.57
N LEU A 204 -26.80 -10.63 -7.98
CA LEU A 204 -27.06 -9.19 -7.96
C LEU A 204 -25.97 -8.43 -7.21
N MET A 205 -25.63 -8.86 -6.00
CA MET A 205 -24.73 -8.12 -5.13
C MET A 205 -23.26 -8.19 -5.56
N THR A 206 -22.79 -9.37 -5.91
CA THR A 206 -21.35 -9.60 -6.19
C THR A 206 -21.00 -9.37 -7.65
N TYR A 207 -21.90 -9.65 -8.60
CA TYR A 207 -21.60 -9.44 -10.01
C TYR A 207 -22.06 -8.06 -10.50
N PHE A 208 -23.25 -7.60 -10.15
CA PHE A 208 -23.72 -6.30 -10.64
C PHE A 208 -23.28 -5.15 -9.74
N TYR A 209 -23.65 -5.17 -8.46
CA TYR A 209 -23.39 -4.05 -7.55
C TYR A 209 -21.90 -3.82 -7.29
N LEU A 210 -21.12 -4.88 -7.04
CA LEU A 210 -19.67 -4.76 -6.85
C LEU A 210 -18.96 -4.16 -8.08
N ASN A 211 -19.34 -4.57 -9.29
CA ASN A 211 -18.77 -4.05 -10.53
C ASN A 211 -19.12 -2.57 -10.75
N ILE A 212 -20.37 -2.18 -10.46
CA ILE A 212 -20.78 -0.77 -10.52
C ILE A 212 -20.02 0.06 -9.48
N MET A 213 -19.93 -0.44 -8.25
CA MET A 213 -19.20 0.21 -7.16
C MET A 213 -17.73 0.40 -7.52
N MET A 214 -17.08 -0.63 -8.07
CA MET A 214 -15.69 -0.55 -8.51
C MET A 214 -15.51 0.48 -9.63
N GLY A 215 -16.45 0.56 -10.57
CA GLY A 215 -16.44 1.58 -11.63
C GLY A 215 -16.49 3.01 -11.08
N ILE A 216 -17.46 3.29 -10.20
CA ILE A 216 -17.63 4.61 -9.56
C ILE A 216 -16.40 4.96 -8.72
N LEU A 217 -15.87 4.00 -7.97
CA LEU A 217 -14.71 4.20 -7.11
C LEU A 217 -13.46 4.55 -7.93
N ILE A 218 -13.20 3.81 -9.02
CA ILE A 218 -12.07 4.09 -9.91
C ILE A 218 -12.21 5.50 -10.51
N GLU A 219 -13.39 5.86 -11.01
CA GLU A 219 -13.61 7.16 -11.64
C GLU A 219 -13.40 8.31 -10.66
N THR A 220 -13.96 8.18 -9.45
CA THR A 220 -13.83 9.19 -8.38
C THR A 220 -12.37 9.35 -7.94
N LEU A 221 -11.64 8.25 -7.75
CA LEU A 221 -10.24 8.28 -7.31
C LEU A 221 -9.26 8.71 -8.42
N GLN A 222 -9.57 8.43 -9.69
CA GLN A 222 -8.76 8.87 -10.83
C GLN A 222 -8.83 10.39 -11.05
N PHE A 223 -9.97 11.02 -10.73
CA PHE A 223 -10.16 12.46 -10.93
C PHE A 223 -9.22 13.31 -10.04
N GLU A 224 -8.86 12.84 -8.84
CA GLU A 224 -7.95 13.56 -7.93
C GLU A 224 -6.46 13.46 -8.37
N LYS A 225 -6.05 12.35 -9.00
CA LYS A 225 -4.64 12.12 -9.40
C LYS A 225 -4.21 12.84 -10.69
N LYS A 226 -5.14 13.19 -11.59
CA LYS A 226 -4.85 13.82 -12.89
C LYS A 226 -4.09 15.16 -12.82
N GLY A 227 -3.91 15.76 -11.63
CA GLY A 227 -3.26 17.07 -11.46
C GLY A 227 -1.73 17.11 -11.37
N ASN A 228 -1.01 15.98 -11.20
CA ASN A 228 0.40 16.02 -10.75
C ASN A 228 1.43 15.19 -11.54
N HIS A 229 1.10 14.62 -12.70
CA HIS A 229 1.95 13.63 -13.40
C HIS A 229 3.19 14.16 -14.13
N LEU A 230 3.64 15.40 -13.90
CA LEU A 230 4.75 16.00 -14.66
C LEU A 230 6.12 15.95 -13.95
N ASP A 231 6.20 15.68 -12.65
CA ASP A 231 7.45 15.74 -11.86
C ASP A 231 7.76 14.44 -11.09
N ASP A 232 7.45 13.27 -11.66
CA ASP A 232 7.59 12.00 -10.95
C ASP A 232 9.05 11.49 -10.87
N PRO A 233 9.59 11.15 -9.67
CA PRO A 233 10.92 10.55 -9.51
C PRO A 233 11.12 9.24 -10.31
N PHE A 234 10.03 8.57 -10.65
CA PHE A 234 10.02 7.29 -11.38
C PHE A 234 10.45 7.44 -12.84
N ASN A 235 10.12 8.57 -13.48
CA ASN A 235 10.58 8.87 -14.85
C ASN A 235 12.11 8.95 -14.94
N TYR A 236 12.79 9.31 -13.85
CA TYR A 236 14.24 9.31 -13.79
C TYR A 236 14.81 7.88 -13.78
N GLU A 237 14.19 6.94 -13.07
CA GLU A 237 14.66 5.55 -12.99
C GLU A 237 14.42 4.75 -14.28
N ILE A 238 13.29 4.98 -14.96
CA ILE A 238 13.01 4.38 -16.28
C ILE A 238 14.01 4.86 -17.32
N ASN A 239 14.27 6.18 -17.36
CA ASN A 239 15.30 6.76 -18.22
C ASN A 239 16.70 6.20 -17.92
N GLN A 240 17.04 5.99 -16.64
CA GLN A 240 18.30 5.36 -16.25
C GLN A 240 18.41 3.92 -16.79
N GLN A 241 17.35 3.12 -16.71
CA GLN A 241 17.34 1.75 -17.25
C GLN A 241 17.47 1.71 -18.77
N GLN A 242 16.86 2.68 -19.47
CA GLN A 242 16.93 2.78 -20.92
C GLN A 242 18.33 3.20 -21.38
N ILE A 243 18.95 4.18 -20.71
CA ILE A 243 20.36 4.56 -20.90
C ILE A 243 21.29 3.36 -20.61
N LEU A 244 20.99 2.58 -19.55
CA LEU A 244 21.74 1.37 -19.24
C LEU A 244 21.66 0.35 -20.39
N SER A 245 20.49 0.19 -21.00
CA SER A 245 20.28 -0.76 -22.10
C SER A 245 21.07 -0.38 -23.37
N GLU A 246 21.25 0.91 -23.64
CA GLU A 246 22.11 1.39 -24.74
C GLU A 246 23.60 1.21 -24.41
N LEU A 247 24.00 1.52 -23.18
CA LEU A 247 25.38 1.30 -22.69
C LEU A 247 25.77 -0.19 -22.67
N VAL A 248 24.81 -1.11 -22.49
CA VAL A 248 25.02 -2.57 -22.49
C VAL A 248 25.29 -3.13 -23.90
N LYS A 249 24.86 -2.43 -24.97
CA LYS A 249 25.04 -2.93 -26.36
C LYS A 249 26.51 -2.96 -26.82
N GLU A 250 27.36 -2.06 -26.33
CA GLU A 250 28.80 -1.99 -26.69
C GLU A 250 29.74 -2.78 -25.76
N GLN A 251 29.20 -3.66 -24.92
CA GLN A 251 29.97 -4.35 -23.88
C GLN A 251 30.83 -5.54 -24.37
N ASN A 252 31.96 -5.72 -23.69
CA ASN A 252 32.75 -6.96 -23.73
C ASN A 252 31.99 -8.13 -23.10
N LEU A 253 32.31 -9.37 -23.49
CA LEU A 253 31.63 -10.60 -23.03
C LEU A 253 31.53 -10.69 -21.50
N PHE A 254 32.59 -10.30 -20.78
CA PHE A 254 32.62 -10.32 -19.33
C PHE A 254 31.58 -9.38 -18.70
N ASP A 255 31.39 -8.18 -19.25
CA ASP A 255 30.42 -7.22 -18.74
C ASP A 255 28.98 -7.69 -19.03
N LYS A 256 28.79 -8.37 -20.17
CA LYS A 256 27.51 -9.02 -20.54
C LYS A 256 27.11 -10.14 -19.59
N CYS A 257 28.08 -10.89 -19.05
CA CYS A 257 27.83 -11.94 -18.05
C CYS A 257 27.63 -11.38 -16.64
N MET A 258 28.26 -10.25 -16.32
CA MET A 258 28.23 -9.68 -14.97
C MET A 258 27.02 -8.79 -14.71
N ILE A 259 26.61 -7.93 -15.64
CA ILE A 259 25.47 -7.01 -15.45
C ILE A 259 24.58 -6.93 -16.69
N GLY A 260 25.09 -7.33 -17.87
CA GLY A 260 24.34 -7.27 -19.12
C GLY A 260 23.40 -8.46 -19.37
N ASN A 261 23.09 -8.69 -20.64
CA ASN A 261 21.99 -9.58 -21.05
C ASN A 261 22.15 -11.05 -20.63
N TYR A 262 23.38 -11.55 -20.40
CA TYR A 262 23.60 -12.94 -19.99
C TYR A 262 23.47 -13.14 -18.49
N TYR A 263 23.63 -12.07 -17.71
CA TYR A 263 23.57 -12.12 -16.25
C TYR A 263 22.25 -12.72 -15.75
N GLN A 264 21.11 -12.30 -16.32
CA GLN A 264 19.80 -12.83 -15.97
C GLN A 264 19.70 -14.34 -16.17
N TYR A 265 20.17 -14.85 -17.30
CA TYR A 265 20.12 -16.29 -17.59
C TYR A 265 21.02 -17.09 -16.64
N ILE A 266 22.22 -16.57 -16.35
CA ILE A 266 23.16 -17.20 -15.42
C ILE A 266 22.54 -17.28 -14.02
N VAL A 267 22.05 -16.15 -13.50
CA VAL A 267 21.41 -16.10 -12.18
C VAL A 267 20.16 -16.99 -12.13
N PHE A 268 19.34 -16.99 -13.18
CA PHE A 268 18.13 -17.81 -13.22
C PHE A 268 18.44 -19.31 -13.23
N ILE A 269 19.38 -19.75 -14.08
CA ILE A 269 19.78 -21.18 -14.14
C ILE A 269 20.34 -21.63 -12.80
N ILE A 270 21.20 -20.84 -12.18
CA ILE A 270 21.83 -21.20 -10.91
C ILE A 270 20.80 -21.19 -9.77
N SER A 271 19.95 -20.16 -9.68
CA SER A 271 18.92 -20.08 -8.63
C SER A 271 17.88 -21.18 -8.76
N PHE A 272 17.40 -21.45 -9.98
CA PHE A 272 16.42 -22.49 -10.23
C PHE A 272 17.02 -23.89 -10.00
N GLY A 273 18.30 -24.08 -10.36
CA GLY A 273 19.05 -25.30 -10.07
C GLY A 273 19.13 -25.58 -8.57
N GLY A 274 19.51 -24.59 -7.76
CA GLY A 274 19.60 -24.72 -6.30
C GLY A 274 18.24 -25.04 -5.66
N ILE A 275 17.19 -24.26 -5.97
CA ILE A 275 15.83 -24.51 -5.45
C ILE A 275 15.34 -25.91 -5.82
N PHE A 276 15.55 -26.33 -7.08
CA PHE A 276 15.09 -27.62 -7.55
C PHE A 276 15.79 -28.77 -6.84
N ILE A 277 17.10 -28.64 -6.57
CA ILE A 277 17.87 -29.64 -5.82
C ILE A 277 17.43 -29.69 -4.36
N SER A 278 17.29 -28.54 -3.69
CA SER A 278 16.82 -28.47 -2.30
C SER A 278 15.41 -29.06 -2.15
N ILE A 279 14.50 -28.80 -3.10
CA ILE A 279 13.17 -29.43 -3.12
C ILE A 279 13.28 -30.95 -3.30
N LEU A 280 14.08 -31.42 -4.27
CA LEU A 280 14.24 -32.86 -4.53
C LEU A 280 14.81 -33.61 -3.31
N GLU A 281 15.83 -33.04 -2.64
CA GLU A 281 16.49 -33.68 -1.52
C GLU A 281 15.66 -33.62 -0.23
N HIS A 282 14.82 -32.59 -0.04
CA HIS A 282 13.86 -32.52 1.07
C HIS A 282 12.82 -33.65 1.01
N PHE A 283 12.41 -34.08 -0.18
CA PHE A 283 11.45 -35.18 -0.36
C PHE A 283 12.07 -36.58 -0.24
N ASP A 284 13.36 -36.75 -0.54
CA ASP A 284 14.00 -38.07 -0.65
C ASP A 284 14.97 -38.41 0.49
N HIS A 285 15.00 -37.60 1.56
CA HIS A 285 15.97 -37.73 2.66
C HIS A 285 17.41 -37.87 2.15
N GLY A 286 17.76 -37.02 1.16
CA GLY A 286 19.06 -37.01 0.51
C GLY A 286 20.22 -36.72 1.46
N ASP A 287 21.44 -37.05 1.00
CA ASP A 287 22.68 -36.81 1.74
C ASP A 287 22.95 -35.30 1.83
N SER A 288 22.76 -34.71 3.02
CA SER A 288 22.84 -33.25 3.29
C SER A 288 24.19 -32.61 2.96
N THR A 289 25.19 -33.43 2.64
CA THR A 289 26.53 -32.97 2.23
C THR A 289 26.57 -32.44 0.80
N ILE A 290 25.73 -32.96 -0.11
CA ILE A 290 25.69 -32.52 -1.51
C ILE A 290 24.96 -31.18 -1.62
N GLU A 291 23.80 -31.04 -0.95
CA GLU A 291 23.10 -29.76 -0.78
C GLU A 291 24.07 -28.69 -0.28
N LEU A 292 24.68 -28.89 0.88
CA LEU A 292 25.57 -27.91 1.48
C LEU A 292 26.71 -27.49 0.53
N ALA A 293 27.27 -28.43 -0.25
CA ALA A 293 28.33 -28.12 -1.20
C ALA A 293 27.85 -27.26 -2.37
N ILE A 294 26.67 -27.52 -2.91
CA ILE A 294 26.10 -26.79 -4.05
C ILE A 294 25.74 -25.37 -3.64
N GLU A 295 25.02 -25.21 -2.53
CA GLU A 295 24.63 -23.93 -1.96
C GLU A 295 25.87 -23.07 -1.66
N LEU A 296 26.90 -23.65 -1.03
CA LEU A 296 28.13 -22.94 -0.71
C LEU A 296 28.90 -22.49 -1.96
N ILE A 297 28.91 -23.31 -3.01
CA ILE A 297 29.52 -22.96 -4.29
C ILE A 297 28.77 -21.79 -4.93
N ASP A 298 27.45 -21.85 -4.96
CA ASP A 298 26.62 -20.82 -5.55
C ASP A 298 26.74 -19.47 -4.80
N ASP A 299 26.56 -19.48 -3.48
CA ASP A 299 26.74 -18.31 -2.61
C ASP A 299 28.17 -17.75 -2.75
N GLY A 300 29.17 -18.63 -2.87
CA GLY A 300 30.57 -18.25 -3.08
C GLY A 300 30.78 -17.55 -4.42
N ILE A 301 30.22 -18.08 -5.51
CA ILE A 301 30.27 -17.47 -6.84
C ILE A 301 29.57 -16.10 -6.81
N TYR A 302 28.41 -16.01 -6.17
CA TYR A 302 27.67 -14.76 -6.09
C TYR A 302 28.37 -13.72 -5.20
N THR A 303 29.05 -14.17 -4.14
CA THR A 303 29.91 -13.31 -3.30
C THR A 303 31.08 -12.75 -4.09
N ILE A 304 31.72 -13.56 -4.94
CA ILE A 304 32.77 -13.09 -5.87
C ILE A 304 32.19 -12.05 -6.83
N HIS A 305 30.99 -12.29 -7.36
CA HIS A 305 30.29 -11.31 -8.20
C HIS A 305 30.10 -9.96 -7.48
N PHE A 306 29.63 -9.97 -6.23
CA PHE A 306 29.51 -8.76 -5.40
C PHE A 306 30.85 -8.05 -5.17
N ILE A 307 31.92 -8.79 -4.89
CA ILE A 307 33.27 -8.22 -4.74
C ILE A 307 33.69 -7.50 -6.03
N ILE A 308 33.43 -8.10 -7.20
CA ILE A 308 33.75 -7.45 -8.49
C ILE A 308 32.92 -6.18 -8.68
N LEU A 309 31.62 -6.18 -8.34
CA LEU A 309 30.77 -4.98 -8.38
C LEU A 309 31.33 -3.83 -7.54
N MET A 310 31.87 -4.14 -6.36
CA MET A 310 32.45 -3.17 -5.44
C MET A 310 33.71 -2.49 -5.99
N PHE A 311 34.61 -3.25 -6.61
CA PHE A 311 35.94 -2.75 -6.96
C PHE A 311 36.13 -2.38 -8.44
N LYS A 312 35.37 -2.98 -9.35
CA LYS A 312 35.55 -2.74 -10.79
C LYS A 312 35.03 -1.36 -11.19
N LYS A 313 35.90 -0.56 -11.82
CA LYS A 313 35.54 0.76 -12.35
C LYS A 313 34.92 0.63 -13.73
N GLY A 314 33.87 1.39 -13.99
CA GLY A 314 33.23 1.49 -15.30
C GLY A 314 31.85 2.11 -15.17
N PRO A 315 31.32 2.78 -16.21
CA PRO A 315 30.10 3.58 -16.11
C PRO A 315 28.90 2.78 -15.56
N ILE A 316 28.81 1.51 -15.93
CA ILE A 316 27.70 0.62 -15.53
C ILE A 316 27.87 0.13 -14.09
N TYR A 317 29.09 -0.20 -13.68
CA TYR A 317 29.41 -0.56 -12.29
C TYR A 317 29.23 0.64 -11.35
N ASP A 318 29.60 1.83 -11.80
CA ASP A 318 29.45 3.08 -11.04
C ASP A 318 27.97 3.43 -10.85
N LEU A 319 27.14 3.18 -11.87
CA LEU A 319 25.68 3.38 -11.80
C LEU A 319 25.02 2.36 -10.88
N GLU A 320 25.41 1.09 -10.97
CA GLU A 320 24.94 0.04 -10.05
C GLU A 320 25.29 0.39 -8.59
N ARG A 321 26.54 0.81 -8.33
CA ARG A 321 26.98 1.21 -6.98
C ARG A 321 26.28 2.45 -6.42
N LYS A 322 25.80 3.35 -7.27
CA LYS A 322 25.01 4.51 -6.82
C LYS A 322 23.66 4.09 -6.26
N ASN A 323 23.09 2.98 -6.74
CA ASN A 323 21.84 2.44 -6.22
C ASN A 323 22.08 1.66 -4.91
N LYS A 324 21.90 2.34 -3.78
CA LYS A 324 22.12 1.77 -2.44
C LYS A 324 21.25 0.55 -2.14
N THR A 325 20.00 0.55 -2.59
CA THR A 325 19.06 -0.56 -2.39
C THR A 325 19.55 -1.82 -3.10
N MET A 326 20.05 -1.68 -4.32
CA MET A 326 20.59 -2.80 -5.09
C MET A 326 21.88 -3.33 -4.50
N MET A 327 22.79 -2.45 -4.09
CA MET A 327 24.01 -2.86 -3.39
C MET A 327 23.72 -3.61 -2.08
N PHE A 328 22.65 -3.23 -1.38
CA PHE A 328 22.19 -3.93 -0.18
C PHE A 328 21.65 -5.34 -0.50
N LEU A 329 20.87 -5.50 -1.57
CA LEU A 329 20.42 -6.82 -2.01
C LEU A 329 21.56 -7.72 -2.45
N HIS A 330 22.52 -7.21 -3.23
CA HIS A 330 23.71 -7.99 -3.62
C HIS A 330 24.54 -8.42 -2.42
N PHE A 331 24.60 -7.59 -1.37
CA PHE A 331 25.25 -7.95 -0.11
C PHE A 331 24.50 -9.07 0.62
N ILE A 332 23.16 -9.00 0.68
CA ILE A 332 22.35 -10.03 1.33
C ILE A 332 22.47 -11.36 0.57
N ALA A 333 22.27 -11.33 -0.74
CA ALA A 333 22.19 -12.53 -1.56
C ALA A 333 23.55 -13.20 -1.82
N GLY A 334 24.67 -12.54 -1.49
CA GLY A 334 26.01 -13.13 -1.61
C GLY A 334 26.67 -13.28 -0.24
N PRO A 335 27.44 -12.27 0.23
CA PRO A 335 28.21 -12.38 1.46
C PRO A 335 27.41 -12.81 2.69
N LEU A 336 26.21 -12.25 2.90
CA LEU A 336 25.39 -12.60 4.07
C LEU A 336 24.80 -14.00 3.93
N SER A 337 24.29 -14.34 2.74
CA SER A 337 23.84 -15.69 2.39
C SER A 337 24.92 -16.73 2.70
N LEU A 338 26.14 -16.52 2.19
CA LEU A 338 27.28 -17.41 2.40
C LEU A 338 27.59 -17.63 3.89
N ILE A 339 27.60 -16.56 4.69
CA ILE A 339 27.83 -16.65 6.14
C ILE A 339 26.69 -17.42 6.81
N CYS A 340 25.44 -17.15 6.41
CA CYS A 340 24.27 -17.83 6.92
C CYS A 340 24.28 -19.31 6.54
N SER A 341 24.67 -19.69 5.33
CA SER A 341 24.75 -21.08 4.86
C SER A 341 25.71 -21.94 5.69
N PHE A 342 26.76 -21.35 6.30
CA PHE A 342 27.62 -22.05 7.26
C PHE A 342 27.00 -22.29 8.64
N ILE A 343 25.99 -21.49 9.03
CA ILE A 343 25.37 -21.54 10.36
C ILE A 343 24.01 -22.26 10.29
N PHE A 344 23.16 -21.82 9.37
CA PHE A 344 21.80 -22.29 9.10
C PHE A 344 21.57 -22.31 7.58
N LEU A 345 21.76 -23.47 6.95
CA LEU A 345 21.64 -23.67 5.50
C LEU A 345 20.32 -23.12 4.93
N GLU A 346 19.20 -23.37 5.62
CA GLU A 346 17.85 -22.93 5.24
C GLU A 346 17.74 -21.40 5.13
N ILE A 347 18.34 -20.67 6.08
CA ILE A 347 18.32 -19.21 6.08
C ILE A 347 19.22 -18.69 4.97
N GLY A 348 20.39 -19.29 4.78
CA GLY A 348 21.28 -18.96 3.65
C GLY A 348 20.57 -19.12 2.31
N CYS A 349 19.96 -20.28 2.07
CA CYS A 349 19.16 -20.55 0.87
C CYS A 349 18.08 -19.48 0.64
N LEU A 350 17.31 -19.10 1.67
CA LEU A 350 16.30 -18.06 1.55
C LEU A 350 16.89 -16.69 1.17
N LEU A 351 18.03 -16.30 1.76
CA LEU A 351 18.69 -15.04 1.45
C LEU A 351 19.27 -15.03 0.03
N ASN A 352 19.82 -16.16 -0.41
CA ASN A 352 20.36 -16.34 -1.76
C ASN A 352 19.30 -16.05 -2.84
N LEU A 353 18.03 -16.43 -2.63
CA LEU A 353 16.93 -16.17 -3.57
C LEU A 353 16.75 -14.70 -3.92
N LEU A 354 17.17 -13.78 -3.04
CA LEU A 354 17.10 -12.34 -3.29
C LEU A 354 17.96 -11.90 -4.48
N LYS A 355 18.93 -12.71 -4.95
CA LYS A 355 19.65 -12.38 -6.18
C LYS A 355 18.75 -12.32 -7.41
N ILE A 356 17.63 -13.05 -7.44
CA ILE A 356 16.66 -12.97 -8.54
C ILE A 356 16.14 -11.53 -8.68
N ALA A 357 15.92 -10.84 -7.56
CA ALA A 357 15.47 -9.45 -7.53
C ALA A 357 16.51 -8.46 -8.08
N THR A 358 17.77 -8.87 -8.24
CA THR A 358 18.83 -8.03 -8.82
C THR A 358 18.94 -8.14 -10.35
N THR A 359 18.22 -9.10 -10.96
CA THR A 359 18.25 -9.33 -12.41
C THR A 359 17.53 -8.21 -13.17
N PRO A 360 17.98 -7.82 -14.38
CA PRO A 360 17.40 -6.70 -15.14
C PRO A 360 15.87 -6.74 -15.31
N SER A 361 15.27 -7.89 -15.59
CA SER A 361 13.81 -8.00 -15.75
C SER A 361 13.01 -7.84 -14.46
N VAL A 362 13.57 -8.21 -13.30
CA VAL A 362 12.85 -8.20 -12.01
C VAL A 362 13.21 -6.96 -11.20
N LYS A 363 14.43 -6.46 -11.37
CA LYS A 363 14.98 -5.31 -10.65
C LYS A 363 14.07 -4.09 -10.71
N GLY A 364 13.53 -3.76 -11.88
CA GLY A 364 12.59 -2.64 -12.02
C GLY A 364 11.35 -2.82 -11.13
N ILE A 365 10.72 -3.99 -11.17
CA ILE A 365 9.53 -4.33 -10.37
C ILE A 365 9.85 -4.28 -8.87
N PHE A 366 11.03 -4.79 -8.48
CA PHE A 366 11.43 -4.84 -7.08
C PHE A 366 11.77 -3.46 -6.50
N VAL A 367 12.59 -2.65 -7.20
CA VAL A 367 12.86 -1.26 -6.80
C VAL A 367 11.55 -0.48 -6.73
N GLY A 368 10.70 -0.64 -7.75
CA GLY A 368 9.41 0.01 -7.79
C GLY A 368 8.53 -0.34 -6.60
N THR A 369 8.39 -1.62 -6.29
CA THR A 369 7.65 -2.10 -5.10
C THR A 369 8.20 -1.48 -3.81
N ILE A 370 9.52 -1.45 -3.61
CA ILE A 370 10.13 -0.84 -2.41
C ILE A 370 9.91 0.68 -2.39
N ALA A 371 10.04 1.36 -3.53
CA ALA A 371 9.83 2.79 -3.64
C ALA A 371 8.37 3.18 -3.34
N MET A 372 7.41 2.26 -3.55
CA MET A 372 6.02 2.45 -3.15
C MET A 372 5.81 2.30 -1.64
N VAL A 373 6.62 1.55 -0.90
CA VAL A 373 6.40 1.33 0.55
C VAL A 373 6.25 2.66 1.32
N PRO A 374 7.15 3.66 1.20
CA PRO A 374 6.97 4.96 1.85
C PRO A 374 5.69 5.70 1.45
N LEU A 375 5.22 5.52 0.21
CA LEU A 375 3.97 6.09 -0.29
C LEU A 375 2.75 5.46 0.41
N LEU A 376 2.82 4.16 0.70
CA LEU A 376 1.74 3.37 1.33
C LEU A 376 1.79 3.39 2.87
N MET A 377 2.92 3.79 3.47
CA MET A 377 3.10 3.83 4.92
C MET A 377 2.00 4.59 5.67
N PRO A 378 1.49 5.76 5.21
CA PRO A 378 0.39 6.44 5.87
C PRO A 378 -0.90 5.60 5.95
N GLN A 379 -1.27 4.93 4.86
CA GLN A 379 -2.46 4.06 4.79
C GLN A 379 -2.30 2.82 5.67
N PHE A 380 -1.12 2.21 5.67
CA PHE A 380 -0.83 1.08 6.55
C PHE A 380 -0.81 1.48 8.02
N ALA A 381 -0.28 2.65 8.37
CA ALA A 381 -0.30 3.16 9.74
C ALA A 381 -1.73 3.43 10.22
N GLU A 382 -2.60 3.89 9.34
CA GLU A 382 -4.02 4.09 9.62
C GLU A 382 -4.76 2.78 9.85
N LEU A 383 -4.63 1.83 8.92
CA LEU A 383 -5.20 0.50 9.05
C LEU A 383 -4.71 -0.19 10.33
N PHE A 384 -3.41 -0.12 10.59
CA PHE A 384 -2.82 -0.62 11.83
C PHE A 384 -3.43 0.06 13.04
N GLY A 385 -3.58 1.38 13.05
CA GLY A 385 -4.21 2.11 14.16
C GLY A 385 -5.66 1.72 14.42
N ILE A 386 -6.44 1.44 13.38
CA ILE A 386 -7.82 0.93 13.49
C ILE A 386 -7.82 -0.50 14.04
N ILE A 387 -6.95 -1.37 13.53
CA ILE A 387 -6.78 -2.74 14.04
C ILE A 387 -6.42 -2.69 15.53
N MET A 388 -5.45 -1.85 15.90
CA MET A 388 -5.03 -1.65 17.28
C MET A 388 -6.18 -1.17 18.17
N PHE A 389 -6.96 -0.21 17.69
CA PHE A 389 -8.14 0.31 18.38
C PHE A 389 -9.17 -0.79 18.64
N ILE A 390 -9.56 -1.51 17.60
CA ILE A 390 -10.61 -2.54 17.69
C ILE A 390 -10.11 -3.75 18.46
N ALA A 391 -8.86 -4.17 18.26
CA ALA A 391 -8.21 -5.22 19.05
C ALA A 391 -8.25 -4.84 20.53
N SER A 392 -7.95 -3.59 20.89
CA SER A 392 -8.01 -3.15 22.30
C SER A 392 -9.44 -3.19 22.86
N ILE A 393 -10.45 -2.79 22.08
CA ILE A 393 -11.88 -2.86 22.48
C ILE A 393 -12.30 -4.30 22.76
N LEU A 394 -12.01 -5.19 21.81
CA LEU A 394 -12.51 -6.55 21.81
C LEU A 394 -11.74 -7.40 22.83
N THR A 395 -10.40 -7.34 22.86
CA THR A 395 -9.57 -8.13 23.81
C THR A 395 -9.84 -7.76 25.26
N SER A 396 -9.98 -6.46 25.58
CA SER A 396 -10.14 -6.00 26.97
C SER A 396 -11.44 -6.43 27.62
N ASN A 397 -12.42 -6.84 26.80
CA ASN A 397 -13.71 -7.29 27.26
C ASN A 397 -14.09 -8.69 26.76
N TYR A 398 -13.24 -9.37 25.98
CA TYR A 398 -13.59 -10.65 25.36
C TYR A 398 -13.93 -11.73 26.39
N TYR A 399 -13.10 -11.88 27.42
CA TYR A 399 -13.36 -12.82 28.51
C TYR A 399 -14.65 -12.47 29.29
N ALA A 400 -14.96 -11.17 29.42
CA ALA A 400 -16.19 -10.70 30.05
C ALA A 400 -17.43 -10.91 29.14
N TYR A 401 -17.25 -10.88 27.81
CA TYR A 401 -18.32 -10.99 26.82
C TYR A 401 -18.64 -12.42 26.38
N THR A 402 -17.66 -13.32 26.37
CA THR A 402 -17.89 -14.69 25.86
C THR A 402 -17.94 -15.73 26.97
N GLY A 403 -17.37 -15.45 28.14
CA GLY A 403 -17.28 -16.43 29.25
C GLY A 403 -16.50 -17.70 28.88
N LEU A 404 -15.90 -17.76 27.70
CA LEU A 404 -15.22 -18.92 27.15
C LEU A 404 -13.72 -18.71 27.31
N LYS A 405 -13.13 -19.50 28.20
CA LYS A 405 -11.67 -19.61 28.36
C LYS A 405 -11.00 -20.35 27.19
N GLU A 406 -11.81 -20.98 26.33
CA GLU A 406 -11.38 -21.97 25.32
C GLU A 406 -11.48 -21.49 23.86
N GLN A 407 -11.96 -20.27 23.57
CA GLN A 407 -11.93 -19.75 22.19
C GLN A 407 -10.64 -19.00 21.90
N GLU A 408 -9.98 -19.37 20.80
CA GLU A 408 -8.70 -18.78 20.35
C GLU A 408 -8.86 -17.33 19.87
N TYR A 409 -10.02 -16.99 19.28
CA TYR A 409 -10.32 -15.64 18.79
C TYR A 409 -10.32 -14.63 19.92
N PHE A 410 -9.69 -13.48 19.70
CA PHE A 410 -9.60 -12.36 20.64
C PHE A 410 -9.09 -12.69 22.07
N SER A 411 -8.50 -13.87 22.27
CA SER A 411 -8.06 -14.40 23.56
C SER A 411 -6.87 -13.63 24.16
N SER A 412 -6.03 -13.08 23.29
CA SER A 412 -4.85 -12.29 23.61
C SER A 412 -4.73 -11.16 22.61
N PHE A 413 -3.86 -10.20 22.89
CA PHE A 413 -3.58 -9.13 21.94
C PHE A 413 -3.20 -9.68 20.55
N TRP A 414 -2.26 -10.62 20.48
CA TRP A 414 -1.82 -11.22 19.21
C TRP A 414 -2.91 -12.07 18.57
N GLY A 415 -3.72 -12.77 19.37
CA GLY A 415 -4.92 -13.47 18.90
C GLY A 415 -5.92 -12.50 18.25
N SER A 416 -6.19 -11.36 18.87
CA SER A 416 -7.06 -10.31 18.33
C SER A 416 -6.51 -9.66 17.08
N PHE A 417 -5.20 -9.36 17.06
CA PHE A 417 -4.54 -8.83 15.87
C PHE A 417 -4.69 -9.79 14.69
N TYR A 418 -4.38 -11.08 14.90
CA TYR A 418 -4.54 -12.12 13.89
C TYR A 418 -6.01 -12.25 13.44
N THR A 419 -6.95 -12.32 14.40
CA THR A 419 -8.38 -12.43 14.12
C THR A 419 -8.88 -11.25 13.28
N LEU A 420 -8.44 -10.02 13.57
CA LEU A 420 -8.83 -8.85 12.79
C LEU A 420 -8.20 -8.84 11.39
N VAL A 421 -6.96 -9.29 11.25
CA VAL A 421 -6.35 -9.48 9.92
C VAL A 421 -7.10 -10.53 9.09
N GLN A 422 -7.56 -11.63 9.72
CA GLN A 422 -8.39 -12.65 9.08
C GLN A 422 -9.75 -12.09 8.65
N ILE A 423 -10.45 -11.38 9.55
CA ILE A 423 -11.73 -10.73 9.25
C ILE A 423 -11.58 -9.67 8.15
N MET A 424 -10.47 -8.94 8.13
CA MET A 424 -10.16 -7.96 7.08
C MET A 424 -10.07 -8.61 5.70
N THR A 425 -9.60 -9.86 5.61
CA THR A 425 -9.61 -10.65 4.38
C THR A 425 -10.96 -11.29 4.06
N LEU A 426 -12.01 -10.97 4.82
CA LEU A 426 -13.37 -11.51 4.72
C LEU A 426 -13.47 -13.02 5.04
N ASP A 427 -12.49 -13.56 5.74
CA ASP A 427 -12.41 -14.99 6.04
C ASP A 427 -13.10 -15.32 7.36
N ASP A 428 -14.09 -16.22 7.31
CA ASP A 428 -14.72 -16.89 8.46
C ASP A 428 -15.32 -15.93 9.51
N TRP A 429 -15.64 -14.70 9.12
CA TRP A 429 -16.04 -13.66 10.07
C TRP A 429 -17.43 -13.94 10.65
N GLY A 430 -18.31 -14.61 9.88
CA GLY A 430 -19.63 -15.01 10.37
C GLY A 430 -19.56 -15.96 11.55
N ASN A 431 -18.70 -16.99 11.46
CA ASN A 431 -18.48 -17.96 12.53
C ASN A 431 -17.73 -17.39 13.73
N ILE A 432 -16.91 -16.35 13.52
CA ILE A 432 -16.27 -15.62 14.63
C ILE A 432 -17.32 -14.82 15.42
N VAL A 433 -18.30 -14.23 14.73
CA VAL A 433 -19.30 -13.33 15.33
C VAL A 433 -20.52 -14.09 15.87
N GLU A 434 -20.87 -15.25 15.32
CA GLU A 434 -22.00 -16.10 15.74
C GLU A 434 -21.98 -16.44 17.25
N PRO A 435 -20.90 -17.01 17.80
CA PRO A 435 -20.86 -17.45 19.19
C PRO A 435 -20.96 -16.28 20.18
N MET A 436 -20.57 -15.07 19.74
CA MET A 436 -20.63 -13.86 20.56
C MET A 436 -22.07 -13.41 20.83
N TYR A 437 -23.02 -13.73 19.94
CA TYR A 437 -24.42 -13.39 20.10
C TYR A 437 -25.26 -14.52 20.66
N SER A 438 -25.09 -15.75 20.16
CA SER A 438 -25.92 -16.88 20.58
C SER A 438 -25.80 -17.17 22.08
N LYS A 439 -24.64 -16.90 22.69
CA LYS A 439 -24.41 -17.14 24.12
C LYS A 439 -24.76 -15.97 25.05
N HIS A 440 -24.71 -14.72 24.58
CA HIS A 440 -24.79 -13.54 25.46
C HIS A 440 -25.76 -12.44 25.01
N GLY A 441 -26.42 -12.60 23.86
CA GLY A 441 -27.38 -11.62 23.32
C GLY A 441 -26.78 -10.26 23.00
N PHE A 442 -25.45 -10.16 22.91
CA PHE A 442 -24.74 -8.91 22.70
C PHE A 442 -24.68 -8.60 21.20
N ILE A 443 -25.41 -7.57 20.77
CA ILE A 443 -25.52 -7.21 19.34
C ILE A 443 -24.34 -6.36 18.83
N LEU A 444 -23.50 -5.85 19.73
CA LEU A 444 -22.40 -4.95 19.36
C LEU A 444 -21.39 -5.56 18.38
N PRO A 445 -20.96 -6.84 18.49
CA PRO A 445 -20.04 -7.46 17.52
C PRO A 445 -20.60 -7.47 16.10
N TYR A 446 -21.91 -7.65 15.94
CA TYR A 446 -22.61 -7.60 14.65
C TYR A 446 -22.69 -6.22 14.02
N VAL A 447 -22.40 -5.17 14.78
CA VAL A 447 -22.29 -3.80 14.25
C VAL A 447 -20.83 -3.45 14.03
N VAL A 448 -19.97 -3.75 15.02
CA VAL A 448 -18.56 -3.36 15.01
C VAL A 448 -17.77 -4.13 13.97
N ILE A 449 -17.97 -5.45 13.82
CA ILE A 449 -17.21 -6.26 12.88
C ILE A 449 -17.57 -5.93 11.42
N PRO A 450 -18.85 -5.86 11.01
CA PRO A 450 -19.18 -5.39 9.66
C PRO A 450 -18.72 -3.95 9.37
N ALA A 451 -18.80 -3.05 10.35
CA ALA A 451 -18.26 -1.69 10.18
C ALA A 451 -16.73 -1.68 10.01
N TYR A 452 -16.02 -2.54 10.74
CA TYR A 452 -14.59 -2.75 10.59
C TYR A 452 -14.24 -3.32 9.21
N ILE A 453 -14.97 -4.34 8.76
CA ILE A 453 -14.81 -4.95 7.43
C ILE A 453 -14.94 -3.87 6.34
N PHE A 454 -16.00 -3.06 6.41
CA PHE A 454 -16.22 -1.99 5.44
C PHE A 454 -15.08 -0.96 5.44
N LEU A 455 -14.67 -0.48 6.62
CA LEU A 455 -13.64 0.54 6.74
C LEU A 455 -12.25 0.03 6.32
N SER A 456 -11.88 -1.18 6.74
CA SER A 456 -10.56 -1.76 6.42
C SER A 456 -10.44 -2.09 4.93
N ASN A 457 -11.48 -2.67 4.32
CA ASN A 457 -11.50 -2.95 2.89
C ASN A 457 -11.54 -1.67 2.05
N PHE A 458 -12.21 -0.61 2.51
CA PHE A 458 -12.14 0.69 1.84
C PHE A 458 -10.70 1.24 1.80
N ILE A 459 -9.98 1.19 2.93
CA ILE A 459 -8.58 1.63 3.00
C ILE A 459 -7.70 0.80 2.06
N ILE A 460 -7.85 -0.53 2.09
CA ILE A 460 -7.08 -1.43 1.23
C ILE A 460 -7.39 -1.18 -0.24
N LEU A 461 -8.66 -1.04 -0.60
CA LEU A 461 -9.07 -0.82 -1.98
C LEU A 461 -8.55 0.53 -2.51
N ASN A 462 -8.62 1.58 -1.71
CA ASN A 462 -8.01 2.86 -2.06
C ASN A 462 -6.49 2.74 -2.24
N THR A 463 -5.83 1.96 -1.38
CA THR A 463 -4.39 1.68 -1.48
C THR A 463 -4.06 0.94 -2.78
N LEU A 464 -4.86 -0.08 -3.14
CA LEU A 464 -4.69 -0.85 -4.37
C LEU A 464 -4.96 -0.02 -5.62
N ILE A 465 -5.98 0.85 -5.61
CA ILE A 465 -6.28 1.74 -6.73
C ILE A 465 -5.18 2.79 -6.88
N ALA A 466 -4.72 3.38 -5.78
CA ALA A 466 -3.60 4.30 -5.80
C ALA A 466 -2.36 3.66 -6.44
N LEU A 467 -2.01 2.43 -6.04
CA LEU A 467 -0.91 1.65 -6.59
C LEU A 467 -1.13 1.30 -8.08
N SER A 468 -2.31 0.80 -8.41
CA SER A 468 -2.64 0.38 -9.78
C SER A 468 -2.61 1.55 -10.74
N CYS A 469 -3.19 2.69 -10.37
CA CYS A 469 -3.16 3.90 -11.18
C CYS A 469 -1.72 4.38 -11.42
N GLU A 470 -0.85 4.29 -10.41
CA GLU A 470 0.57 4.62 -10.55
C GLU A 470 1.25 3.74 -11.60
N TYR A 471 1.04 2.43 -11.51
CA TYR A 471 1.64 1.45 -12.40
C TYR A 471 1.08 1.49 -13.82
N PHE A 472 -0.24 1.67 -14.00
CA PHE A 472 -0.84 1.75 -15.33
C PHE A 472 -0.42 3.01 -16.08
N VAL A 473 -0.24 4.12 -15.37
CA VAL A 473 0.34 5.34 -15.94
C VAL A 473 1.76 5.07 -16.42
N GLU A 474 2.59 4.38 -15.62
CA GLU A 474 3.95 3.97 -15.98
C GLU A 474 4.00 3.15 -17.29
N VAL A 475 3.18 2.11 -17.41
CA VAL A 475 3.13 1.24 -18.60
C VAL A 475 2.69 2.02 -19.85
N LYS A 476 1.77 2.98 -19.68
CA LYS A 476 1.29 3.81 -20.79
C LYS A 476 2.36 4.80 -21.26
N TYR A 477 3.12 5.41 -20.36
CA TYR A 477 4.26 6.26 -20.73
C TYR A 477 5.36 5.45 -21.41
N TYR A 478 5.70 4.27 -20.88
CA TYR A 478 6.73 3.40 -21.45
C TYR A 478 6.38 2.92 -22.87
N SER A 479 5.10 2.59 -23.13
CA SER A 479 4.64 2.20 -24.47
C SER A 479 4.66 3.37 -25.46
N ILE A 480 4.26 4.57 -25.04
CA ILE A 480 4.32 5.78 -25.88
C ILE A 480 5.77 6.15 -26.24
N GLU A 481 6.72 6.06 -25.30
CA GLU A 481 8.14 6.30 -25.57
C GLU A 481 8.75 5.23 -26.48
N LYS A 482 8.32 3.97 -26.37
CA LYS A 482 8.81 2.88 -27.21
C LYS A 482 8.35 3.01 -28.66
N ASP A 483 7.13 3.52 -28.88
CA ASP A 483 6.61 3.82 -30.22
C ASP A 483 7.23 5.09 -30.81
N GLN A 484 7.61 6.05 -29.96
CA GLN A 484 8.40 7.23 -30.34
C GLN A 484 9.90 6.90 -30.34
N SER A 485 10.30 6.02 -31.26
CA SER A 485 11.70 5.73 -31.56
C SER A 485 12.41 6.93 -32.19
N GLY A 486 12.75 7.88 -31.32
CA GLY A 486 13.55 9.07 -31.54
C GLY A 486 13.86 9.65 -30.18
N VAL A 487 14.92 9.12 -29.55
CA VAL A 487 15.40 9.45 -28.20
C VAL A 487 15.24 10.94 -27.89
N ARG A 488 14.20 11.31 -27.13
CA ARG A 488 14.12 12.62 -26.47
C ARG A 488 14.71 12.49 -25.08
N CYS A 489 16.02 12.69 -24.98
CA CYS A 489 16.62 12.97 -23.67
C CYS A 489 15.96 14.22 -23.09
N SER A 490 15.46 14.10 -21.85
CA SER A 490 15.04 15.13 -20.91
C SER A 490 14.95 16.57 -21.46
N GLN A 491 13.74 17.13 -21.50
CA GLN A 491 13.57 18.57 -21.70
C GLN A 491 14.16 19.32 -20.51
N PHE A 492 15.33 19.96 -20.71
CA PHE A 492 15.88 20.89 -19.74
C PHE A 492 15.23 22.26 -19.95
N VAL A 493 14.67 22.83 -18.88
CA VAL A 493 13.97 24.13 -18.94
C VAL A 493 14.98 25.29 -19.07
N GLY A 494 16.28 25.04 -18.86
CA GLY A 494 17.32 26.00 -19.19
C GLY A 494 18.73 25.43 -19.34
N ILE A 495 19.57 26.16 -20.07
CA ILE A 495 21.01 25.86 -20.29
C ILE A 495 21.76 25.69 -18.96
N ASN A 496 21.34 26.41 -17.90
CA ASN A 496 21.95 26.33 -16.58
C ASN A 496 21.67 24.98 -15.89
N GLU A 497 20.49 24.40 -16.05
CA GLU A 497 20.17 23.06 -15.53
C GLU A 497 20.96 21.99 -16.27
N LEU A 498 21.00 22.06 -17.60
CA LEU A 498 21.83 21.17 -18.42
C LEU A 498 23.30 21.27 -18.00
N LYS A 499 23.82 22.49 -17.81
CA LYS A 499 25.21 22.72 -17.38
C LYS A 499 25.49 22.15 -15.99
N ASN A 500 24.56 22.31 -15.05
CA ASN A 500 24.68 21.76 -13.69
C ASN A 500 24.64 20.23 -13.71
N TYR A 501 23.74 19.63 -14.49
CA TYR A 501 23.63 18.19 -14.69
C TYR A 501 24.90 17.61 -15.33
N CYS A 502 25.40 18.24 -16.39
CA CYS A 502 26.66 17.86 -17.03
C CYS A 502 27.84 17.94 -16.05
N LYS A 503 27.91 19.01 -15.25
CA LYS A 503 28.97 19.20 -14.26
C LYS A 503 28.89 18.17 -13.11
N GLN A 504 27.69 17.86 -12.64
CA GLN A 504 27.46 16.83 -11.60
C GLN A 504 27.85 15.43 -12.09
N ASN A 505 27.64 15.13 -13.37
CA ASN A 505 27.93 13.83 -13.96
C ASN A 505 29.26 13.76 -14.71
N GLN A 506 30.14 14.75 -14.58
CA GLN A 506 31.46 14.80 -15.25
C GLN A 506 31.39 14.68 -16.78
N MET A 507 30.33 15.21 -17.40
CA MET A 507 30.19 15.28 -18.86
C MET A 507 30.83 16.55 -19.43
N HIS A 508 31.53 16.42 -20.54
CA HIS A 508 32.10 17.54 -21.28
C HIS A 508 31.15 17.95 -22.40
N PHE A 509 30.69 19.20 -22.43
CA PHE A 509 29.90 19.70 -23.56
C PHE A 509 30.60 20.91 -24.19
N GLN A 510 30.58 20.97 -25.52
CA GLN A 510 31.08 22.12 -26.27
C GLN A 510 29.89 22.93 -26.78
N LEU A 511 29.78 24.17 -26.31
CA LEU A 511 28.90 25.14 -26.95
C LEU A 511 29.58 25.60 -28.25
N PRO A 512 28.87 25.65 -29.39
CA PRO A 512 29.40 26.34 -30.57
C PRO A 512 29.76 27.78 -30.17
N ASN A 513 30.95 28.23 -30.56
CA ASN A 513 31.55 29.50 -30.12
C ASN A 513 30.58 30.68 -30.27
N VAL A 514 29.91 31.06 -29.19
CA VAL A 514 29.24 32.35 -29.07
C VAL A 514 30.08 33.18 -28.10
N VAL A 515 30.85 34.12 -28.66
CA VAL A 515 31.54 35.14 -27.88
C VAL A 515 30.47 36.05 -27.26
N VAL A 516 30.27 35.96 -25.95
CA VAL A 516 29.39 36.89 -25.22
C VAL A 516 30.15 37.51 -24.06
N SER A 517 30.37 38.81 -24.15
CA SER A 517 30.67 39.66 -23.00
C SER A 517 29.37 39.92 -22.22
N GLN A 518 29.39 39.63 -20.92
CA GLN A 518 28.34 39.83 -19.91
C GLN A 518 27.32 38.69 -19.69
N HIS A 519 27.03 38.46 -18.41
CA HIS A 519 26.62 37.20 -17.81
C HIS A 519 25.11 36.85 -17.94
N ASP A 520 24.27 37.74 -18.45
CA ASP A 520 22.80 37.64 -18.31
C ASP A 520 21.99 37.52 -19.63
N LEU A 521 22.63 37.27 -20.79
CA LEU A 521 21.95 37.27 -22.11
C LEU A 521 21.98 35.93 -22.87
N LEU A 522 22.36 34.82 -22.21
CA LEU A 522 22.52 33.50 -22.84
C LEU A 522 21.22 32.91 -23.42
N SER A 523 20.05 33.19 -22.85
CA SER A 523 18.76 32.66 -23.33
C SER A 523 18.26 33.33 -24.62
N SER A 524 18.78 34.52 -24.96
CA SER A 524 18.25 35.33 -26.06
C SER A 524 18.91 35.09 -27.44
N LYS A 525 20.00 34.31 -27.51
CA LYS A 525 20.82 34.19 -28.73
C LYS A 525 21.07 32.78 -29.26
N ILE A 526 20.60 31.74 -28.57
CA ILE A 526 20.64 30.38 -29.12
C ILE A 526 19.40 30.18 -29.98
N LYS A 527 19.60 29.98 -31.29
CA LYS A 527 18.50 29.71 -32.21
C LYS A 527 17.83 28.39 -31.84
N SER A 528 16.51 28.33 -31.97
CA SER A 528 15.79 27.05 -32.08
C SER A 528 16.48 26.18 -33.13
N ASP A 529 16.63 24.89 -32.86
CA ASP A 529 17.35 23.89 -33.65
C ASP A 529 18.89 23.89 -33.54
N THR A 530 19.46 24.61 -32.58
CA THR A 530 20.90 24.47 -32.30
C THR A 530 21.19 23.07 -31.75
N ILE A 531 22.06 22.32 -32.43
CA ILE A 531 22.52 20.99 -31.98
C ILE A 531 23.75 21.16 -31.09
N ILE A 532 23.65 20.74 -29.84
CA ILE A 532 24.72 20.72 -28.85
C ILE A 532 25.28 19.31 -28.79
N GLN A 533 26.60 19.19 -28.94
CA GLN A 533 27.31 17.92 -28.79
C GLN A 533 27.78 17.78 -27.34
N ILE A 534 27.36 16.70 -26.68
CA ILE A 534 27.73 16.35 -25.31
C ILE A 534 28.56 15.07 -25.36
N GLN A 535 29.75 15.11 -24.78
CA GLN A 535 30.66 13.98 -24.68
C GLN A 535 30.72 13.43 -23.26
N TYR A 536 30.62 12.11 -23.15
CA TYR A 536 30.85 11.37 -21.92
C TYR A 536 31.69 10.13 -22.20
N GLY A 537 32.96 10.15 -21.78
CA GLY A 537 33.91 9.11 -22.20
C GLY A 537 34.07 9.07 -23.72
N ASN A 538 33.76 7.91 -24.34
CA ASN A 538 33.79 7.73 -25.80
C ASN A 538 32.44 8.02 -26.48
N LEU A 539 31.40 8.37 -25.73
CA LEU A 539 30.04 8.54 -26.24
C LEU A 539 29.81 9.99 -26.66
N GLN A 540 29.19 10.18 -27.84
CA GLN A 540 28.72 11.47 -28.33
C GLN A 540 27.19 11.48 -28.34
N PHE A 541 26.62 12.40 -27.57
CA PHE A 541 25.19 12.69 -27.54
C PHE A 541 24.90 13.99 -28.26
N THR A 542 23.75 14.10 -28.91
CA THR A 542 23.26 15.33 -29.53
C THR A 542 22.03 15.81 -28.80
N ALA A 543 22.02 17.08 -28.38
CA ALA A 543 20.87 17.73 -27.79
C ALA A 543 20.41 18.88 -28.70
N GLN A 544 19.14 18.89 -29.11
CA GLN A 544 18.57 19.95 -29.93
C GLN A 544 17.84 20.96 -29.04
N VAL A 545 18.13 22.25 -29.23
CA VAL A 545 17.45 23.32 -28.51
C VAL A 545 16.07 23.54 -29.12
N ILE A 546 15.01 23.25 -28.36
CA ILE A 546 13.62 23.46 -28.77
C ILE A 546 13.11 24.74 -28.09
N GLN A 547 12.37 25.57 -28.83
CA GLN A 547 11.75 26.77 -28.28
C GLN A 547 10.56 26.36 -27.41
N GLN A 548 10.50 26.82 -26.16
CA GLN A 548 9.29 26.68 -25.33
C GLN A 548 8.15 27.41 -26.06
N SER A 549 7.12 26.68 -26.51
CA SER A 549 5.87 27.30 -26.94
C SER A 549 5.10 27.74 -25.71
N ASP A 550 4.56 28.95 -25.71
CA ASP A 550 3.81 29.61 -24.61
C ASP A 550 2.51 28.89 -24.16
N ALA A 551 2.34 27.60 -24.47
CA ALA A 551 1.19 26.78 -24.09
C ALA A 551 1.66 25.44 -23.53
N LEU A 552 1.97 25.42 -22.23
CA LEU A 552 2.01 24.23 -21.38
C LEU A 552 1.77 24.64 -19.93
#